data_AF-W1XPX5-F1
#
_entry.id   AF-W1XPX5-F1
#
_cell.length_a   1.000
_cell.length_b   1.000
_cell.length_c   1.000
_cell.angle_alpha   90.00
_cell.angle_beta   90.00
_cell.angle_gamma   90.00
#
_symmetry.space_group_name_H-M   'P 1'
#
loop_
_entity.id
_entity.type
_entity.pdbx_description
1 polymer ?
#
loop_
_entity_poly.entity_id
_entity_poly.type
_entity_poly.pdbx_seq_one_letter_code
_entity_poly.pdbx_strand_id
1 'polypeptide(L)' 'YDMPGTTRDSIYIPMERDGREYVLIDTAGVRKRGKITDAVEKFSVIKTLQAIEDANVVMLVIDARSACT' A
#
# COMPACT_ATOMS: atom_id res chain seq x y z
N TYR A 1 -16.63 2.06 17.89
CA TYR A 1 -15.36 2.59 18.42
C TYR A 1 -14.53 2.99 17.21
N ASP A 2 -14.53 4.28 16.88
CA ASP A 2 -13.86 4.80 15.69
C ASP A 2 -12.76 5.76 16.15
N MET A 3 -11.54 5.22 16.30
CA MET A 3 -10.34 6.00 16.63
C MET A 3 -9.56 6.26 15.34
N PRO A 4 -9.37 7.53 14.95
CA PRO A 4 -8.62 7.85 13.73
C PRO A 4 -7.12 7.66 14.00
N GLY A 5 -6.65 6.43 13.74
CA GLY A 5 -5.25 6.04 13.93
C GLY A 5 -4.90 4.65 13.37
N THR A 6 -5.86 3.92 12.81
CA THR A 6 -5.64 2.56 12.28
C THR A 6 -6.32 2.39 10.93
N THR A 7 -5.71 2.91 9.88
CA THR A 7 -5.80 2.21 8.58
C THR A 7 -4.50 1.43 8.46
N ARG A 8 -4.42 0.37 9.26
CA ARG A 8 -3.31 -0.59 9.39
C ARG A 8 -3.47 -1.79 8.43
N ASP A 9 -4.55 -1.80 7.66
CA ASP A 9 -4.94 -2.92 6.81
C ASP A 9 -4.78 -2.54 5.35
N SER A 10 -4.27 -3.48 4.54
CA SER A 10 -4.22 -3.34 3.09
C SER A 10 -5.63 -3.07 2.58
N ILE A 11 -5.79 -2.03 1.77
CA ILE A 11 -7.10 -1.65 1.23
C ILE A 11 -7.28 -2.38 -0.09
N TYR A 12 -8.35 -3.17 -0.18
CA TYR A 12 -8.78 -3.84 -1.41
C TYR A 12 -9.86 -2.98 -2.04
N ILE A 13 -9.60 -2.47 -3.24
CA ILE A 13 -10.51 -1.59 -3.97
C ILE A 13 -11.01 -2.37 -5.19
N PRO A 14 -12.24 -2.90 -5.16
CA PRO A 14 -12.84 -3.48 -6.35
C PRO A 14 -13.10 -2.39 -7.39
N MET A 15 -12.78 -2.68 -8.64
CA MET A 15 -13.06 -1.81 -9.78
C MET A 15 -13.43 -2.63 -11.00
N GLU A 16 -14.13 -1.99 -11.94
CA GLU A 16 -14.42 -2.58 -13.25
C GLU A 16 -13.82 -1.71 -14.35
N ARG A 17 -13.19 -2.35 -15.34
CA ARG A 17 -12.72 -1.68 -16.55
C ARG A 17 -12.92 -2.58 -17.75
N ASP A 18 -13.61 -2.07 -18.77
CA ASP A 18 -13.89 -2.77 -20.02
C ASP A 18 -14.57 -4.14 -19.80
N GLY A 19 -15.54 -4.19 -18.87
CA GLY A 19 -16.29 -5.41 -18.54
C GLY A 19 -15.48 -6.46 -17.76
N ARG A 20 -14.30 -6.09 -17.25
CA ARG A 20 -13.44 -6.95 -16.44
C ARG A 20 -13.32 -6.40 -15.03
N GLU A 21 -13.49 -7.27 -14.05
CA GLU A 21 -13.31 -6.94 -12.64
C GLU A 21 -11.82 -6.99 -12.28
N TYR A 22 -11.38 -6.01 -11.51
CA TYR A 22 -10.05 -5.92 -10.93
C TYR A 22 -10.16 -5.57 -9.46
N VAL A 23 -9.17 -5.98 -8.68
CA VAL A 23 -9.02 -5.55 -7.30
C VAL A 23 -7.67 -4.86 -7.18
N LEU A 24 -7.68 -3.58 -6.83
CA LEU A 24 -6.46 -2.85 -6.49
C LEU A 24 -6.13 -3.11 -5.04
N ILE A 25 -4.91 -3.58 -4.80
CA ILE A 25 -4.36 -3.81 -3.48
C ILE A 25 -3.41 -2.65 -3.18
N ASP A 26 -3.80 -1.75 -2.30
CA ASP A 26 -2.96 -0.60 -1.90
C ASP A 26 -2.00 -1.01 -0.78
N THR A 27 -0.70 -0.83 -0.99
CA THR A 27 0.36 -1.10 -0.02
C THR A 27 0.57 0.10 0.92
N ALA A 28 -0.49 0.63 1.52
CA ALA A 28 -0.42 1.63 2.61
C ALA A 28 0.58 2.79 2.39
N GLY A 29 0.77 3.23 1.14
CA GLY A 29 1.76 4.23 0.79
C GLY A 29 1.23 5.64 0.99
N VAL A 30 1.79 6.37 1.96
CA VAL A 30 1.77 7.86 2.05
C VAL A 30 0.51 8.51 2.67
N ARG A 31 0.11 8.12 3.88
CA ARG A 31 -0.44 9.12 4.82
C ARG A 31 0.63 9.49 5.85
N LYS A 32 1.30 10.63 5.60
CA LYS A 32 2.15 11.31 6.59
C LYS A 32 1.30 11.66 7.83
N ARG A 33 1.35 10.83 8.87
CA ARG A 33 1.03 11.28 10.22
C ARG A 33 2.10 10.78 11.20
N GLY A 34 3.04 11.69 11.46
CA GLY A 34 3.72 11.85 12.75
C GLY A 34 4.63 10.72 13.23
N LYS A 35 5.95 10.96 13.16
CA LYS A 35 7.01 10.45 14.06
C LYS A 35 6.69 9.16 14.85
N ILE A 36 6.76 8.00 14.20
CA ILE A 36 7.02 6.69 14.83
C ILE A 36 7.81 5.88 13.79
N THR A 37 9.14 5.83 13.88
CA THR A 37 10.01 5.38 12.76
C THR A 37 10.12 3.86 12.66
N ASP A 38 10.44 3.15 13.73
CA ASP A 38 10.94 1.76 13.57
C ASP A 38 9.85 0.69 13.45
N ALA A 39 8.74 0.84 14.20
CA ALA A 39 7.66 -0.15 14.19
C ALA A 39 6.81 -0.08 12.91
N VAL A 40 6.68 1.12 12.33
CA VAL A 40 5.90 1.36 11.12
C VAL A 40 6.64 0.86 9.89
N GLU A 41 7.97 1.02 9.84
CA GLU A 41 8.81 0.51 8.74
C GLU A 41 8.74 -1.02 8.63
N LYS A 42 8.93 -1.76 9.73
CA LYS A 42 8.83 -3.24 9.72
C LYS A 42 7.45 -3.73 9.27
N PHE A 43 6.41 -3.05 9.71
CA PHE A 43 5.04 -3.39 9.32
C PHE A 43 4.78 -3.10 7.84
N SER A 44 5.34 -2.01 7.31
CA SER A 44 5.26 -1.67 5.89
C SER A 44 5.92 -2.72 5.00
N VAL A 45 7.07 -3.27 5.40
CA VAL A 45 7.74 -4.36 4.67
C VAL A 45 6.85 -5.62 4.63
N ILE A 46 6.34 -6.06 5.79
CA ILE A 46 5.47 -7.24 5.86
C ILE A 46 4.22 -7.08 4.99
N LYS A 47 3.58 -5.90 5.03
CA LYS A 47 2.41 -5.60 4.21
C LYS A 47 2.70 -5.57 2.72
N THR A 48 3.87 -5.05 2.34
CA THR A 48 4.33 -5.06 0.95
C THR A 48 4.51 -6.49 0.45
N LEU A 49 5.14 -7.36 1.25
CA LEU A 49 5.31 -8.77 0.91
C LEU A 49 3.97 -9.50 0.77
N GLN A 50 3.04 -9.30 1.70
CA GLN A 50 1.68 -9.86 1.61
C GLN A 50 0.95 -9.41 0.35
N ALA A 51 1.01 -8.13 0.00
CA ALA A 51 0.38 -7.62 -1.21
C ALA A 51 1.01 -8.17 -2.50
N ILE A 52 2.32 -8.46 -2.50
CA ILE A 52 2.99 -9.13 -3.61
C ILE A 52 2.53 -10.58 -3.73
N GLU A 53 2.38 -11.30 -2.62
CA GLU A 53 1.89 -12.69 -2.61
C GLU A 53 0.44 -12.79 -3.09
N ASP A 54 -0.42 -11.83 -2.72
CA ASP A 54 -1.84 -11.81 -3.09
C ASP A 54 -2.09 -11.33 -4.54
N ALA A 55 -1.14 -10.60 -5.13
CA ALA A 55 -1.31 -9.98 -6.44
C ALA A 55 -1.02 -10.95 -7.59
N ASN A 56 -1.89 -10.92 -8.61
CA ASN A 56 -1.58 -11.56 -9.90
C ASN A 56 -0.56 -10.75 -10.72
N VAL A 57 -0.55 -9.43 -10.55
CA VAL A 57 0.34 -8.48 -11.26
C VAL A 57 0.77 -7.39 -10.29
N VAL A 58 2.08 -7.09 -10.24
CA VAL A 58 2.66 -6.05 -9.39
C VAL A 58 3.16 -4.88 -10.25
N MET A 59 2.83 -3.65 -9.85
CA MET A 59 3.26 -2.42 -10.52
C MET A 59 4.19 -1.60 -9.62
N LEU A 60 5.46 -1.48 -10.02
CA LEU A 60 6.43 -0.64 -9.31
C LEU A 60 6.39 0.80 -9.85
N VAL A 61 6.11 1.75 -8.96
CA VAL A 61 6.10 3.18 -9.29
C VAL A 61 7.31 3.84 -8.64
N ILE A 62 8.15 4.49 -9.45
CA ILE A 62 9.37 5.19 -9.00
C ILE A 62 9.21 6.68 -9.31
N ASP A 63 9.48 7.54 -8.33
CA ASP A 63 9.61 8.99 -8.58
C ASP A 63 10.96 9.28 -9.21
N ALA A 64 10.94 9.68 -10.49
CA ALA A 64 12.14 10.01 -11.26
C ALA A 64 12.98 11.15 -10.64
N ARG A 65 12.38 12.01 -9.81
CA ARG A 65 13.10 13.11 -9.14
C ARG A 65 13.90 12.65 -7.93
N SER A 66 13.51 11.54 -7.32
CA SER A 66 14.14 10.99 -6.12
C SER A 66 15.13 9.86 -6.43
N ALA A 67 15.05 9.30 -7.64
CA ALA A 67 15.82 8.12 -8.07
C ALA A 67 17.28 8.42 -8.47
N CYS A 68 17.71 9.69 -8.46
CA CYS A 68 19.06 10.10 -8.85
C CYS A 68 19.98 10.41 -7.65
N THR A 69 19.77 9.78 -6.50
CA THR A 69 20.63 9.95 -5.31
C THR A 69 21.24 8.63 -4.87
#